data_AF-A0A3D0UJ17-F1
#
_entry.id   AF-A0A3D0UJ17-F1
#
_cell.length_a   1.000
_cell.length_b   1.000
_cell.length_c   1.000
_cell.angle_alpha   90.00
_cell.angle_beta   90.00
_cell.angle_gamma   90.00
#
_symmetry.space_group_name_H-M   'P 1'
#
loop_
_entity.id
_entity.type
_entity.pdbx_description
1 polymer ?
#
loop_
_entity_poly.entity_id
_entity_poly.type
_entity_poly.pdbx_seq_one_letter_code
_entity_poly.pdbx_strand_id
1 'polypeptide(L)'
;MKRKLLLVGLFLILVFTVTMVASASNKSANDAEVDSYIVVMELDPVVRYEGDVKGYQATKPGKGDKVNPNSAHVKKYQQFLEKSHDASLEAADASAEQKVHDYTVALNGYSAVLTEEQAKDVEAQKGVVMVL
;
A
#
# COMPACT_ATOMS: atom_id res chain seq x y z
N MET A 1 -27.55 -54.48 -52.73
CA MET A 1 -27.64 -53.65 -53.94
C MET A 1 -26.92 -52.32 -53.67
N LYS A 2 -25.87 -52.03 -54.45
CA LYS A 2 -25.34 -50.71 -54.90
C LYS A 2 -25.30 -49.59 -53.81
N ARG A 3 -24.15 -49.06 -53.40
CA ARG A 3 -23.10 -48.46 -54.26
C ARG A 3 -21.71 -48.54 -53.61
N LYS A 4 -20.71 -48.79 -54.47
CA LYS A 4 -19.28 -48.82 -54.17
C LYS A 4 -18.67 -47.42 -54.32
N LEU A 5 -17.54 -47.25 -53.61
CA LEU A 5 -16.35 -46.48 -53.97
C LEU A 5 -16.41 -44.94 -53.91
N LEU A 6 -15.53 -44.36 -53.08
CA LEU A 6 -14.34 -43.65 -53.59
C LEU A 6 -13.33 -43.41 -52.46
N LEU A 7 -12.17 -44.07 -52.60
CA LEU A 7 -10.91 -43.72 -51.95
C LEU A 7 -10.34 -42.49 -52.66
N VAL A 8 -9.99 -41.44 -51.92
CA VAL A 8 -8.87 -40.55 -52.27
C VAL A 8 -8.20 -40.14 -50.97
N GLY A 9 -7.00 -40.65 -50.72
CA GLY A 9 -6.09 -40.10 -49.72
C GLY A 9 -5.35 -38.89 -50.29
N LEU A 10 -5.02 -37.92 -49.44
CA LEU A 10 -3.89 -37.03 -49.68
C LEU A 10 -3.31 -36.52 -48.35
N PHE A 11 -2.00 -36.67 -48.26
CA PHE A 11 -1.05 -36.27 -47.23
C PHE A 11 -1.05 -34.75 -46.92
N LEU A 12 -0.71 -34.40 -45.66
CA LEU A 12 0.14 -33.27 -45.18
C LEU A 12 -0.12 -31.85 -45.78
N ILE A 13 -0.25 -30.76 -45.00
CA ILE A 13 0.80 -30.16 -44.16
C ILE A 13 0.14 -29.27 -43.08
N LEU A 14 0.57 -29.48 -41.83
CA LEU A 14 0.31 -28.62 -40.67
C LEU A 14 1.20 -27.38 -40.76
N VAL A 15 0.63 -26.19 -40.98
CA VAL A 15 1.37 -24.92 -40.90
C VAL A 15 1.07 -24.26 -39.56
N PHE A 16 1.92 -24.55 -38.56
CA PHE A 16 1.99 -23.78 -37.33
C PHE A 16 2.87 -22.56 -37.59
N THR A 17 2.28 -21.39 -37.85
CA THR A 17 3.03 -20.13 -37.75
C THR A 17 3.03 -19.70 -36.30
N VAL A 18 4.06 -20.08 -35.55
CA VAL A 18 4.37 -19.48 -34.25
C VAL A 18 4.98 -18.12 -34.54
N THR A 19 4.20 -17.05 -34.42
CA THR A 19 4.74 -15.69 -34.34
C THR A 19 5.36 -15.52 -32.96
N MET A 20 6.69 -15.58 -32.87
CA MET A 20 7.41 -15.15 -31.69
C MET A 20 7.16 -13.65 -31.48
N VAL A 21 6.33 -13.31 -30.50
CA VAL A 21 6.32 -11.98 -29.90
C VAL A 21 7.54 -11.91 -29.00
N ALA A 22 8.61 -11.26 -29.49
CA ALA A 22 9.74 -10.89 -28.67
C ALA A 22 9.23 -9.89 -27.60
N SER A 23 9.16 -10.33 -26.35
CA SER A 23 8.94 -9.43 -25.22
C SER A 23 10.20 -8.60 -25.02
N ALA A 24 10.27 -7.44 -25.66
CA ALA A 24 11.24 -6.41 -25.31
C ALA A 24 10.84 -5.89 -23.91
N SER A 25 11.58 -6.31 -22.89
CA SER A 25 11.49 -5.69 -21.57
C SER A 25 12.03 -4.27 -21.72
N ASN A 26 11.14 -3.31 -21.92
CA ASN A 26 11.44 -1.89 -21.72
C ASN A 26 11.65 -1.69 -20.22
N LYS A 27 12.84 -2.02 -19.73
CA LYS A 27 13.29 -1.54 -18.43
C LYS A 27 13.67 -0.08 -18.64
N SER A 28 12.68 0.80 -18.48
CA SER A 28 12.90 2.25 -18.44
C SER A 28 13.99 2.55 -17.42
N ALA A 29 15.06 3.17 -17.89
CA ALA A 29 16.14 3.68 -17.06
C ALA A 29 15.64 4.94 -16.32
N ASN A 30 14.87 4.75 -15.24
CA ASN A 30 14.61 5.75 -14.19
C ASN A 30 13.79 5.23 -12.99
N ASP A 31 13.40 3.96 -12.93
CA ASP A 31 12.81 3.44 -11.68
C ASP A 31 13.92 3.21 -10.67
N ALA A 32 14.03 4.12 -9.69
CA ALA A 32 14.77 3.85 -8.46
C ALA A 32 14.24 2.55 -7.83
N GLU A 33 15.14 1.76 -7.25
CA GLU A 33 14.73 0.55 -6.53
C GLU A 33 13.89 0.94 -5.31
N VAL A 34 12.75 0.26 -5.15
CA VAL A 34 11.78 0.53 -4.09
C VAL A 34 11.48 -0.75 -3.32
N ASP A 35 11.26 -0.59 -2.02
CA ASP A 35 10.87 -1.65 -1.09
C ASP A 35 9.64 -1.23 -0.27
N SER A 36 9.00 -2.20 0.38
CA SER A 36 7.87 -1.95 1.28
C SER A 36 8.38 -1.70 2.70
N TYR A 37 8.00 -0.56 3.26
CA TYR A 37 8.35 -0.17 4.62
C TYR A 37 7.13 -0.03 5.52
N ILE A 38 7.31 -0.23 6.82
CA ILE A 38 6.34 0.18 7.85
C ILE A 38 6.95 1.29 8.69
N VAL A 39 6.28 2.43 8.74
CA VAL A 39 6.68 3.61 9.50
C VAL A 39 5.80 3.69 10.74
N VAL A 40 6.41 3.73 11.93
CA VAL A 40 5.71 3.90 13.21
C VAL A 40 5.89 5.33 13.70
N MET A 41 4.80 5.99 14.08
CA MET A 41 4.79 7.40 14.48
C MET A 41 4.47 7.58 15.98
N GLU A 42 4.93 8.70 16.54
CA GLU A 42 4.98 8.95 17.99
C GLU A 42 3.62 9.15 18.65
N LEU A 43 2.66 9.76 17.95
CA LEU A 43 1.35 10.07 18.53
C LEU A 43 0.61 8.80 18.98
N ASP A 44 -0.16 8.91 20.05
CA ASP A 44 -0.92 7.78 20.58
C ASP A 44 -1.98 7.31 19.55
N PRO A 45 -2.12 5.99 19.32
CA PRO A 45 -3.18 5.46 18.47
C PRO A 45 -4.56 5.62 19.14
N VAL A 46 -5.64 5.46 18.37
CA VAL A 46 -7.04 5.65 18.84
C VAL A 46 -7.34 4.91 20.15
N VAL A 47 -6.85 3.67 20.31
CA VAL A 47 -7.14 2.85 21.50
C VAL A 47 -6.49 3.39 22.79
N ARG A 48 -5.50 4.28 22.67
CA ARG A 48 -4.72 4.80 23.80
C ARG A 48 -4.88 6.31 23.99
N TYR A 49 -5.29 7.05 22.97
CA TYR A 49 -5.34 8.50 22.98
C TYR A 49 -6.28 9.10 24.05
N GLU A 50 -5.68 9.92 24.92
CA GLU A 50 -6.31 10.53 26.11
C GLU A 50 -6.78 11.98 25.87
N GLY A 51 -6.65 12.53 24.66
CA GLY A 51 -7.15 13.87 24.36
C GLY A 51 -6.15 15.01 24.58
N ASP A 52 -4.85 14.73 24.48
CA ASP A 52 -3.75 15.68 24.68
C ASP A 52 -3.49 16.60 23.48
N VAL A 53 -4.03 16.28 22.29
CA VAL A 53 -3.97 17.17 21.11
C VAL A 53 -5.15 18.16 21.14
N LYS A 54 -4.82 19.45 21.15
CA LYS A 54 -5.79 20.55 21.16
C LYS A 54 -6.79 20.41 20.00
N GLY A 55 -8.08 20.38 20.35
CA GLY A 55 -9.17 20.26 19.37
C GLY A 55 -9.60 18.83 19.04
N TYR A 56 -8.97 17.82 19.65
CA TYR A 56 -9.31 16.40 19.51
C TYR A 56 -9.62 15.77 20.86
N GLN A 57 -10.86 15.34 21.05
CA GLN A 57 -11.30 14.67 22.27
C GLN A 57 -10.71 13.26 22.41
N ALA A 58 -10.52 12.81 23.65
CA ALA A 58 -10.06 11.46 23.96
C ALA A 58 -10.89 10.37 23.25
N THR A 59 -10.21 9.32 22.80
CA THR A 59 -10.84 8.18 22.09
C THR A 59 -10.63 6.85 22.80
N LYS A 60 -9.72 6.81 23.78
CA LYS A 60 -9.49 5.64 24.63
C LYS A 60 -10.82 5.16 25.26
N PRO A 61 -11.16 3.87 25.12
CA PRO A 61 -12.38 3.33 25.72
C PRO A 61 -12.22 3.19 27.24
N GLY A 62 -13.36 3.13 27.94
CA GLY A 62 -13.40 2.76 29.35
C GLY A 62 -12.81 1.37 29.59
N LYS A 63 -12.43 1.08 30.85
CA LYS A 63 -11.87 -0.23 31.21
C LYS A 63 -12.89 -1.34 30.92
N GLY A 64 -12.52 -2.27 30.04
CA GLY A 64 -13.38 -3.40 29.64
C GLY A 64 -14.27 -3.09 28.42
N ASP A 65 -14.31 -1.84 27.97
CA ASP A 65 -15.06 -1.44 26.79
C ASP A 65 -14.22 -1.57 25.52
N LYS A 66 -14.92 -1.55 24.37
CA LYS A 66 -14.30 -1.51 23.04
C LYS A 66 -14.33 -0.09 22.49
N VAL A 67 -13.33 0.25 21.68
CA VAL A 67 -13.39 1.46 20.85
C VAL A 67 -14.64 1.39 19.96
N ASN A 68 -15.37 2.50 19.88
CA ASN A 68 -16.43 2.68 18.91
C ASN A 68 -15.87 3.36 17.65
N PRO A 69 -15.57 2.61 16.57
CA PRO A 69 -14.99 3.17 15.34
C PRO A 69 -15.94 4.14 14.62
N ASN A 70 -17.23 4.10 14.94
CA ASN A 70 -18.22 4.97 14.31
C ASN A 70 -18.41 6.31 15.03
N SER A 71 -17.80 6.50 16.21
CA SER A 71 -17.93 7.75 16.95
C SER A 71 -17.30 8.93 16.22
N ALA A 72 -17.89 10.12 16.37
CA ALA A 72 -17.39 11.33 15.73
C ALA A 72 -15.95 11.67 16.19
N HIS A 73 -15.63 11.43 17.46
CA HIS A 73 -14.28 11.69 18.00
C HIS A 73 -13.25 10.75 17.38
N VAL A 74 -13.55 9.45 17.28
CA VAL A 74 -12.64 8.47 16.66
C VAL A 74 -12.39 8.82 15.20
N LYS A 75 -13.44 9.05 14.40
CA LYS A 75 -13.28 9.43 12.99
C LYS A 75 -12.45 10.70 12.82
N LYS A 76 -12.71 11.72 13.64
CA LYS A 76 -11.97 12.98 13.59
C LYS A 76 -10.49 12.79 13.94
N TYR A 77 -10.19 11.96 14.94
CA TYR A 77 -8.81 11.70 15.35
C TYR A 77 -8.07 10.81 14.33
N GLN A 78 -8.72 9.80 13.76
CA GLN A 78 -8.12 9.00 12.67
C GLN A 78 -7.72 9.87 11.49
N GLN A 79 -8.60 10.79 11.05
CA GLN A 79 -8.28 11.74 9.99
C GLN A 79 -7.11 12.68 10.32
N PHE A 80 -6.86 12.93 11.60
CA PHE A 80 -5.70 13.71 12.03
C PHE A 80 -4.41 12.90 11.94
N LEU A 81 -4.44 11.64 12.38
CA LEU A 81 -3.31 10.73 12.23
C LEU A 81 -2.98 10.50 10.74
N GLU A 82 -3.98 10.21 9.91
CA GLU A 82 -3.82 10.03 8.45
C GLU A 82 -3.15 11.25 7.81
N LYS A 83 -3.56 12.47 8.16
CA LYS A 83 -2.92 13.70 7.68
C LYS A 83 -1.47 13.85 8.14
N SER A 84 -1.15 13.37 9.35
CA SER A 84 0.23 13.37 9.82
C SER A 84 1.10 12.35 9.06
N HIS A 85 0.51 11.23 8.63
CA HIS A 85 1.19 10.25 7.78
C HIS A 85 1.46 10.82 6.38
N ASP A 86 0.49 11.50 5.79
CA ASP A 86 0.64 12.17 4.50
C ASP A 86 1.74 13.24 4.58
N ALA A 87 1.73 14.06 5.64
CA ALA A 87 2.77 15.06 5.86
C ALA A 87 4.17 14.46 6.04
N SER A 88 4.27 13.27 6.65
CA SER A 88 5.53 12.53 6.78
C SER A 88 6.07 12.07 5.42
N LEU A 89 5.19 11.56 4.55
CA LEU A 89 5.56 11.20 3.18
C LEU A 89 5.98 12.42 2.35
N GLU A 90 5.18 13.49 2.38
CA GLU A 90 5.46 14.72 1.64
C GLU A 90 6.80 15.34 2.05
N ALA A 91 7.15 15.29 3.34
CA ALA A 91 8.43 15.80 3.85
C ALA A 91 9.65 15.00 3.40
N ALA A 92 9.46 13.76 2.93
CA ALA A 92 10.49 12.91 2.34
C ALA A 92 10.40 12.86 0.80
N ASP A 93 9.76 13.86 0.18
CA ASP A 93 9.53 13.93 -1.27
C ASP A 93 8.85 12.66 -1.83
N ALA A 94 8.02 12.00 -1.01
CA ALA A 94 7.21 10.84 -1.38
C ALA A 94 5.74 11.23 -1.58
N SER A 95 5.10 10.63 -2.57
CA SER A 95 3.67 10.85 -2.85
C SER A 95 2.80 10.05 -1.88
N ALA A 96 1.63 10.59 -1.52
CA ALA A 96 0.60 9.85 -0.80
C ALA A 96 0.12 8.59 -1.56
N GLU A 97 0.30 8.54 -2.88
CA GLU A 97 0.00 7.35 -3.70
C GLU A 97 0.94 6.17 -3.41
N GLN A 98 2.12 6.42 -2.85
CA GLN A 98 3.05 5.38 -2.42
C GLN A 98 2.59 4.71 -1.12
N LYS A 99 1.62 5.30 -0.40
CA LYS A 99 1.06 4.73 0.83
C LYS A 99 0.17 3.54 0.50
N VAL A 100 0.50 2.40 1.10
CA VAL A 100 -0.23 1.14 0.94
C VAL A 100 -1.32 1.00 1.99
N HIS A 101 -1.06 1.45 3.23
CA HIS A 101 -2.02 1.35 4.32
C HIS A 101 -1.80 2.38 5.42
N ASP A 102 -2.88 2.79 6.09
CA ASP A 102 -2.85 3.60 7.31
C ASP A 102 -3.20 2.74 8.53
N TYR A 103 -2.35 2.79 9.55
CA TYR A 103 -2.59 2.23 10.87
C TYR A 103 -2.93 3.37 11.83
N THR A 104 -4.16 3.41 12.31
CA THR A 104 -4.61 4.46 13.25
C THR A 104 -5.21 3.93 14.54
N VAL A 105 -5.64 2.66 14.56
CA VAL A 105 -6.46 2.12 15.65
C VAL A 105 -5.63 1.58 16.80
N ALA A 106 -4.85 0.54 16.54
CA ALA A 106 -4.02 -0.15 17.54
C ALA A 106 -2.54 0.23 17.46
N LEU A 107 -2.15 0.80 16.33
CA LEU A 107 -0.84 1.35 16.00
C LEU A 107 -1.09 2.69 15.33
N ASN A 108 -0.16 3.63 15.52
CA ASN A 108 -0.11 4.88 14.77
C ASN A 108 1.07 4.80 13.79
N GLY A 109 0.78 4.85 12.50
CA GLY A 109 1.78 4.68 11.46
C GLY A 109 1.19 4.31 10.10
N TYR A 110 2.03 4.02 9.12
CA TYR A 110 1.60 3.65 7.78
C TYR A 110 2.57 2.67 7.14
N SER A 111 2.12 1.99 6.08
CA SER A 111 3.02 1.28 5.17
C SER A 111 3.10 2.00 3.84
N ALA A 112 4.26 2.00 3.21
CA ALA A 112 4.49 2.64 1.92
C ALA A 112 5.57 1.93 1.12
N VAL A 113 5.50 2.07 -0.21
CA VAL A 113 6.55 1.63 -1.13
C VAL A 113 7.48 2.81 -1.42
N LEU A 114 8.69 2.76 -0.87
CA LEU A 114 9.64 3.88 -0.86
C LEU A 114 10.99 3.45 -1.42
N THR A 115 11.78 4.41 -1.90
CA THR A 115 13.22 4.18 -2.10
C THR A 115 13.93 4.13 -0.75
N GLU A 116 15.14 3.57 -0.72
CA GLU A 116 15.96 3.56 0.51
C GLU A 116 16.28 4.98 1.01
N GLU A 117 16.44 5.94 0.09
CA GLU A 117 16.67 7.35 0.42
C GLU A 117 15.43 7.97 1.09
N GLN A 118 14.25 7.79 0.50
CA GLN A 118 12.98 8.24 1.09
C GLN A 118 12.74 7.62 2.47
N ALA A 119 13.03 6.33 2.65
CA ALA A 119 12.88 5.65 3.93
C ALA A 119 13.81 6.24 5.02
N LYS A 120 15.06 6.57 4.68
CA LYS A 120 16.00 7.24 5.59
C LYS A 120 15.56 8.66 5.92
N ASP A 121 15.04 9.39 4.94
CA ASP A 121 14.51 10.73 5.16
C ASP A 121 13.31 10.72 6.10
N VAL A 122 12.39 9.74 5.94
CA VAL A 122 11.30 9.51 6.90
C VAL A 122 11.83 9.15 8.28
N GLU A 123 12.79 8.23 8.38
CA GLU A 123 13.37 7.80 9.67
C GLU A 123 14.00 8.96 10.46
N ALA A 124 14.57 9.94 9.76
CA ALA A 124 15.18 11.12 10.36
C ALA A 124 14.15 12.16 10.89
N GLN A 125 12.86 12.01 10.57
CA GLN A 125 11.85 13.00 10.93
C GLN A 125 11.53 12.98 12.42
N LYS A 126 11.28 14.17 12.97
CA LYS A 126 10.72 14.29 14.32
C LYS A 126 9.32 13.69 14.35
N GLY A 127 9.07 12.79 15.30
CA GLY A 127 7.78 12.13 15.46
C GLY A 127 7.68 10.79 14.73
N VAL A 128 8.73 10.36 14.01
CA VAL A 128 8.90 8.98 13.58
C VAL A 128 9.67 8.23 14.67
N VAL A 129 9.13 7.10 15.08
CA VAL A 129 9.72 6.23 16.12
C VAL A 129 10.69 5.24 15.49
N MET A 130 10.30 4.64 14.36
CA MET A 130 11.14 3.72 13.59
C MET A 130 10.55 3.45 12.20
N VAL A 131 11.42 2.99 11.30
CA VAL A 131 11.09 2.48 9.97
C VAL A 131 11.57 1.02 9.89
N LEU A 132 10.68 0.12 9.46
CA LEU A 132 10.90 -1.33 9.33
C LEU A 132 10.92 -1.77 7.88
#